data_AF-A0A0L0EM04-F1
#
_entry.id   AF-A0A0L0EM04-F1
#
_cell.length_a   1.000
_cell.length_b   1.000
_cell.length_c   1.000
_cell.angle_alpha   90.00
_cell.angle_beta   90.00
_cell.angle_gamma   90.00
#
_symmetry.space_group_name_H-M   'P 1'
#
loop_
_entity.id
_entity.type
_entity.pdbx_description
1 polymer ?
#
loop_
_entity_poly.entity_id
_entity_poly.type
_entity_poly.pdbx_seq_one_letter_code
_entity_poly.pdbx_strand_id
1 'polypeptide(L)'
;MSRHPQFYKRVGPEMKEFEKALDCTLDKSMNWGIRLDGHKFSSFTKGFQKPYDARIANAMISTLADLMKEFNPICGYTCSDEITLIFTPPPTEAKNGKPMDQIIMY
;
A
#
# COMPACT_ATOMS: atom_id res chain seq x y z
N MET A 1 23.25 -11.92 -29.58
CA MET A 1 23.10 -10.51 -29.15
C MET A 1 23.64 -10.40 -27.73
N SER A 2 24.97 -10.32 -27.58
CA SER A 2 25.65 -10.31 -26.27
C SER A 2 25.52 -8.92 -25.66
N ARG A 3 24.80 -8.79 -24.53
CA ARG A 3 24.66 -7.52 -23.80
C ARG A 3 26.04 -7.11 -23.28
N HIS A 4 26.60 -6.03 -23.80
CA HIS A 4 27.95 -5.58 -23.44
C HIS A 4 27.90 -4.91 -22.05
N PRO A 5 28.57 -5.46 -21.02
CA PRO A 5 28.46 -4.98 -19.63
C PRO A 5 28.85 -3.51 -19.43
N GLN A 6 29.70 -3.00 -20.32
CA GLN A 6 30.19 -1.62 -20.29
C GLN A 6 29.10 -0.59 -20.67
N PHE A 7 28.07 -1.00 -21.41
CA PHE A 7 26.96 -0.11 -21.76
C PHE A 7 26.15 0.28 -20.51
N TYR A 8 25.75 -0.72 -19.70
CA TYR A 8 24.97 -0.49 -18.48
C TYR A 8 25.71 0.35 -17.44
N LYS A 9 27.04 0.19 -17.34
CA LYS A 9 27.87 1.04 -16.47
C LYS A 9 27.91 2.51 -16.90
N ARG A 10 27.74 2.77 -18.21
CA ARG A 10 27.80 4.12 -18.77
C ARG A 10 26.47 4.87 -18.68
N VAL A 11 25.36 4.22 -19.01
CA VAL A 11 24.01 4.85 -18.95
C VAL A 11 23.34 4.76 -17.59
N GLY A 12 23.82 3.87 -16.70
CA GLY A 12 23.25 3.71 -15.36
C GLY A 12 23.18 4.99 -14.52
N PRO A 13 24.25 5.83 -14.46
CA PRO A 13 24.20 7.10 -13.75
C PRO A 13 23.16 8.09 -14.31
N GLU A 14 23.06 8.21 -15.63
CA GLU A 14 22.06 9.09 -16.28
C GLU A 14 20.63 8.62 -15.99
N MET A 15 20.38 7.31 -16.04
CA MET A 15 19.07 6.74 -15.71
C MET A 15 18.69 6.97 -14.23
N LYS A 16 19.65 6.95 -13.30
CA LYS A 16 19.40 7.28 -11.90
C LYS A 16 18.97 8.73 -11.68
N GLU A 17 19.48 9.66 -12.48
CA GLU A 17 19.04 11.07 -12.40
C GLU A 17 17.58 11.22 -12.84
N PHE A 18 17.14 10.48 -13.87
CA PHE A 18 15.73 10.44 -14.26
C PHE A 18 14.84 9.78 -13.19
N GLU A 19 15.31 8.72 -12.53
CA GLU A 19 14.59 8.10 -11.40
C GLU A 19 14.46 9.07 -10.22
N LYS A 20 15.54 9.79 -9.87
CA LYS A 20 15.57 10.75 -8.76
C LYS A 20 14.63 11.92 -8.98
N ALA A 21 14.44 12.36 -10.22
CA ALA A 21 13.48 13.42 -10.56
C ALA A 21 12.02 13.03 -10.30
N LEU A 22 11.72 11.73 -10.22
CA LEU A 22 10.40 11.18 -9.89
C LEU A 22 10.29 10.73 -8.43
N ASP A 23 11.39 10.83 -7.67
CA ASP A 23 11.46 10.36 -6.30
C ASP A 23 10.65 11.30 -5.40
N CYS A 24 9.51 10.79 -4.94
CA CYS A 24 8.61 11.49 -4.03
C CYS A 24 8.63 10.75 -2.71
N THR A 25 8.93 11.46 -1.62
CA THR A 25 8.94 10.90 -0.28
C THR A 25 7.83 11.51 0.55
N LEU A 26 7.24 10.68 1.42
CA LEU A 26 6.23 11.15 2.36
C LEU A 26 6.91 11.79 3.57
N ASP A 27 6.29 12.84 4.12
CA ASP A 27 6.70 13.40 5.40
C ASP A 27 6.39 12.41 6.52
N LYS A 28 7.45 11.95 7.19
CA LYS A 28 7.38 10.95 8.25
C LYS A 28 6.73 11.45 9.54
N SER A 29 6.49 12.75 9.66
CA SER A 29 5.85 13.38 10.83
C SER A 29 4.34 13.53 10.68
N MET A 30 3.80 13.29 9.48
CA MET A 30 2.37 13.45 9.20
C MET A 30 1.64 12.12 9.13
N ASN A 31 0.33 12.16 9.37
CA ASN A 31 -0.54 11.05 9.01
C ASN A 31 -0.68 10.99 7.48
N TRP A 32 -0.73 9.78 6.93
CA TRP A 32 -0.90 9.58 5.50
C TRP A 32 -1.84 8.42 5.23
N GLY A 33 -2.46 8.44 4.05
CA GLY A 33 -3.41 7.43 3.62
C GLY A 33 -3.03 6.90 2.24
N ILE A 34 -3.23 5.61 2.05
CA ILE A 34 -3.14 4.96 0.74
C ILE A 34 -4.53 4.48 0.37
N ARG A 35 -4.97 4.80 -0.84
CA ARG A 35 -6.19 4.27 -1.43
C ARG A 35 -5.87 3.39 -2.63
N LEU A 36 -6.34 2.17 -2.58
CA LEU A 36 -6.32 1.21 -3.68
C LEU A 36 -7.72 1.19 -4.30
N ASP A 37 -7.79 1.28 -5.62
CA ASP A 37 -9.04 1.38 -6.38
C ASP A 37 -9.03 0.40 -7.55
N GLY A 38 -10.13 -0.34 -7.73
CA GLY A 38 -10.27 -1.36 -8.75
C GLY A 38 -10.37 -0.77 -10.16
N HIS A 39 -9.30 -0.85 -10.94
CA HIS A 39 -9.37 -0.40 -12.34
C HIS A 39 -10.38 -1.21 -13.17
N LYS A 40 -11.38 -0.53 -13.76
CA LYS A 40 -12.47 -1.13 -14.54
C LYS A 40 -13.29 -2.17 -13.78
N PHE A 41 -13.48 -1.97 -12.47
CA PHE A 41 -14.20 -2.92 -11.62
C PHE A 41 -15.64 -3.20 -12.07
N SER A 42 -16.34 -2.21 -12.61
CA SER A 42 -17.68 -2.41 -13.19
C SER A 42 -17.68 -3.40 -14.35
N SER A 43 -16.59 -3.49 -15.12
CA SER A 43 -16.44 -4.48 -16.19
C SER A 43 -16.08 -5.86 -15.64
N PHE A 44 -15.21 -5.91 -14.63
CA PHE A 44 -14.86 -7.14 -13.92
C PHE A 44 -16.09 -7.78 -13.25
N THR A 45 -16.95 -6.96 -12.65
CA THR A 45 -18.14 -7.42 -11.89
C THR A 45 -19.41 -7.58 -12.72
N LYS A 46 -19.34 -7.60 -14.06
CA LYS A 46 -20.54 -7.74 -14.93
C LYS A 46 -21.30 -9.04 -14.68
N GLY A 47 -20.59 -10.14 -14.42
CA GLY A 47 -21.19 -11.46 -14.17
C GLY A 47 -21.53 -11.76 -12.72
N PHE A 48 -21.38 -10.79 -11.82
CA PHE A 48 -21.60 -10.96 -10.39
C PHE A 48 -23.05 -10.66 -10.03
N GLN A 49 -23.49 -11.21 -8.89
CA GLN A 49 -24.83 -10.98 -8.39
C GLN A 49 -25.03 -9.49 -8.04
N LYS A 50 -26.18 -8.93 -8.43
CA LYS A 50 -26.55 -7.52 -8.18
C LYS A 50 -27.72 -7.45 -7.19
N PRO A 51 -27.82 -6.39 -6.36
CA PRO A 51 -26.88 -5.26 -6.24
C PRO A 51 -25.59 -5.61 -5.46
N TYR A 52 -25.56 -6.76 -4.81
CA TYR A 52 -24.46 -7.20 -3.94
C TYR A 52 -24.12 -8.67 -4.21
N ASP A 53 -22.82 -8.97 -4.26
CA ASP A 53 -22.28 -10.33 -4.36
C ASP A 53 -21.36 -10.58 -3.17
N ALA A 54 -21.77 -11.49 -2.28
CA ALA A 54 -21.04 -11.76 -1.05
C ALA A 54 -19.62 -12.30 -1.30
N ARG A 55 -19.37 -12.95 -2.44
CA ARG A 55 -18.06 -13.56 -2.73
C ARG A 55 -16.99 -12.49 -2.93
N ILE A 56 -17.30 -11.45 -3.71
CA ILE A 56 -16.35 -10.36 -3.94
C ILE A 56 -16.22 -9.48 -2.71
N ALA A 57 -17.31 -9.24 -1.98
CA ALA A 57 -17.25 -8.49 -0.73
C ALA A 57 -16.35 -9.21 0.31
N ASN A 58 -16.52 -10.51 0.47
CA ASN A 58 -15.65 -11.31 1.36
C ASN A 58 -14.21 -11.34 0.87
N ALA A 59 -13.98 -11.37 -0.45
CA ALA A 59 -12.63 -11.28 -1.02
C ALA A 59 -11.98 -9.92 -0.70
N MET A 60 -12.71 -8.81 -0.82
CA MET A 60 -12.22 -7.47 -0.47
C MET A 60 -11.92 -7.34 1.03
N ILE A 61 -12.78 -7.88 1.90
CA ILE A 61 -12.54 -7.93 3.36
C ILE A 61 -11.29 -8.76 3.68
N SER A 62 -11.14 -9.93 3.05
CA SER A 62 -9.97 -10.79 3.26
C SER A 62 -8.69 -10.11 2.77
N THR A 63 -8.76 -9.43 1.61
CA THR A 63 -7.64 -8.65 1.08
C THR A 63 -7.26 -7.52 2.03
N LEU A 64 -8.25 -6.82 2.59
CA LEU A 64 -8.01 -5.80 3.61
C LEU A 64 -7.32 -6.40 4.84
N ALA A 65 -7.76 -7.56 5.34
CA ALA A 65 -7.14 -8.23 6.49
C ALA A 65 -5.67 -8.60 6.21
N ASP A 66 -5.37 -9.10 5.01
CA ASP A 66 -3.99 -9.41 4.60
C ASP A 66 -3.13 -8.14 4.54
N LEU A 67 -3.67 -7.03 4.00
CA LEU A 67 -2.98 -5.74 3.94
C LEU A 67 -2.73 -5.14 5.33
N MET A 68 -3.71 -5.26 6.24
CA MET A 68 -3.56 -4.83 7.64
C MET A 68 -2.40 -5.59 8.30
N LYS A 69 -2.30 -6.90 8.06
CA LYS A 69 -1.24 -7.75 8.61
C LYS A 69 0.14 -7.44 8.02
N GLU A 70 0.22 -7.22 6.71
CA GLU A 70 1.49 -7.00 6.01
C GLU A 70 2.09 -5.63 6.33
N PHE A 71 1.27 -4.57 6.30
CA PHE A 71 1.77 -3.20 6.37
C PHE A 71 1.56 -2.52 7.73
N ASN A 72 0.79 -3.14 8.62
CA ASN A 72 0.46 -2.62 9.95
C ASN A 72 -0.05 -1.14 9.97
N PRO A 73 -1.00 -0.75 9.10
CA PRO A 73 -1.69 0.52 9.21
C PRO A 73 -2.50 0.60 10.51
N ILE A 74 -2.80 1.81 10.97
CA ILE A 74 -3.62 2.02 12.17
C ILE A 74 -5.10 1.68 11.94
N CYS A 75 -5.56 1.77 10.69
CA CYS A 75 -6.94 1.57 10.31
C CYS A 75 -7.03 1.19 8.83
N GLY A 76 -7.97 0.31 8.53
CA GLY A 76 -8.29 -0.11 7.18
C GLY A 76 -9.80 -0.06 6.95
N TYR A 77 -10.19 0.38 5.76
CA TYR A 77 -11.58 0.46 5.33
C TYR A 77 -11.71 -0.10 3.92
N THR A 78 -12.80 -0.82 3.64
CA THR A 78 -13.13 -1.25 2.29
C THR A 78 -14.61 -1.03 1.98
N CYS A 79 -14.89 -0.62 0.76
CA CYS A 79 -16.23 -0.49 0.22
C CYS A 79 -16.18 -0.63 -1.29
N SER A 80 -17.14 -1.34 -1.88
CA SER A 80 -17.16 -1.64 -3.31
C SER A 80 -15.81 -2.26 -3.76
N ASP A 81 -15.02 -1.49 -4.51
CA ASP A 81 -13.75 -1.81 -5.14
C ASP A 81 -12.58 -1.02 -4.56
N GLU A 82 -12.84 -0.23 -3.53
CA GLU A 82 -11.85 0.59 -2.86
C GLU A 82 -11.39 -0.06 -1.54
N ILE A 83 -10.08 0.04 -1.28
CA ILE A 83 -9.48 -0.22 0.03
C ILE A 83 -8.69 1.03 0.43
N THR A 84 -8.92 1.55 1.62
CA THR A 84 -8.18 2.66 2.20
C THR A 84 -7.44 2.20 3.44
N LEU A 85 -6.15 2.49 3.51
CA LEU A 85 -5.29 2.24 4.66
C LEU A 85 -4.78 3.56 5.21
N ILE A 86 -4.86 3.75 6.52
CA ILE A 86 -4.39 4.96 7.20
C ILE A 86 -3.19 4.63 8.08
N PHE A 87 -2.19 5.49 8.03
CA PHE A 87 -0.95 5.36 8.78
C PHE A 87 -0.69 6.64 9.56
N THR A 88 -0.07 6.48 10.72
CA THR A 88 0.36 7.57 11.59
C THR A 88 1.88 7.58 11.67
N PRO A 89 2.50 8.73 11.97
CA PRO A 89 3.92 8.78 12.27
C PRO A 89 4.23 7.84 13.46
N PRO A 90 5.45 7.28 13.52
CA PRO A 90 5.87 6.50 14.67
C PRO A 90 5.78 7.35 15.95
N PRO A 91 5.46 6.75 17.11
CA PRO A 91 5.37 7.48 18.37
C PRO A 91 6.67 8.24 18.65
N THR A 92 6.55 9.51 19.01
CA THR A 92 7.70 10.42 19.21
C THR A 92 8.57 10.05 20.41
N GLU A 93 8.09 9.17 21.31
CA GLU A 93 8.85 8.65 22.46
C GLU A 93 8.46 7.20 22.79
N ALA A 94 9.45 6.36 23.11
CA ALA A 94 9.22 5.07 23.75
C ALA A 94 8.69 5.33 25.17
N LYS A 95 7.37 5.31 25.35
CA LYS A 95 6.78 5.38 26.69
C LYS A 95 7.20 4.14 27.49
N ASN A 96 8.17 4.33 28.38
CA ASN A 96 8.54 3.47 29.49
C ASN A 96 8.85 2.00 29.13
N GLY A 97 9.83 1.78 28.25
CA GLY A 97 10.53 0.48 28.14
C GLY A 97 9.67 -0.72 27.75
N LYS A 98 8.42 -0.52 27.33
CA LYS A 98 7.58 -1.60 26.81
C LYS A 98 7.84 -1.77 25.32
N PRO A 99 8.04 -3.01 24.84
CA PRO A 99 8.24 -3.27 23.43
C PRO A 99 6.98 -2.90 22.61
N MET A 100 7.23 -2.46 21.37
CA MET A 100 6.25 -1.85 20.44
C MET A 100 5.09 -2.77 20.05
N ASP A 101 5.23 -4.07 20.28
CA ASP A 101 4.25 -5.13 20.04
C ASP A 101 3.06 -5.11 21.02
N GLN A 102 3.18 -4.41 22.17
CA GLN A 102 2.12 -4.37 23.19
C GLN A 102 1.23 -3.13 23.13
N ILE A 103 1.56 -2.13 22.31
CA ILE A 103 0.84 -0.85 22.29
C ILE A 103 -0.26 -0.81 21.20
N ILE A 104 -0.19 -1.69 20.20
CA ILE A 104 -1.18 -1.81 19.12
C ILE A 104 -1.91 -3.15 19.24
N MET A 105 -2.63 -3.34 20.34
CA MET A 105 -3.61 -4.42 20.50
C MET A 105 -4.90 -3.80 21.06
N TYR A 106 -5.78 -3.38 20.16
CA TYR A 106 -7.21 -3.20 20.42
C TYR A 106 -7.98 -4.09 19.45
#